data_AF-A0A7W6LSR3-F1
#
_entry.id   AF-A0A7W6LSR3-F1
#
_cell.length_a   1.000
_cell.length_b   1.000
_cell.length_c   1.000
_cell.angle_alpha   90.00
_cell.angle_beta   90.00
_cell.angle_gamma   90.00
#
_symmetry.space_group_name_H-M   'P 1'
#
loop_
_entity.id
_entity.type
_entity.pdbx_description
1 polymer ?
#
loop_
_entity_poly.entity_id
_entity_poly.type
_entity_poly.pdbx_seq_one_letter_code
_entity_poly.pdbx_strand_id
1 'polypeptide(L)'
;MAEGGRNSKGQFAKGNRGKAKGTRHKATVACEALLDGQVEKLTKKAVDMALAGDVQAMRICMDRIAPPRKDRHVIFDMPQIEGAHDHPAALASIMTAVAGGALTPAEGQALAAMLAEHRKAIETADIESRLAALEASHG
;
A
#
# COMPACT_ATOMS: atom_id res chain seq x y z
N MET A 1 -25.14 -6.01 -46.64
CA MET A 1 -24.77 -6.18 -45.21
C MET A 1 -23.91 -4.99 -44.84
N ALA A 2 -24.30 -4.19 -43.85
CA ALA A 2 -23.60 -2.94 -43.53
C ALA A 2 -22.30 -3.21 -42.77
N GLU A 3 -21.19 -2.61 -43.22
CA GLU A 3 -19.88 -2.64 -42.54
C GLU A 3 -20.04 -2.20 -41.07
N GLY A 4 -19.62 -3.06 -40.13
CA GLY A 4 -19.48 -2.67 -38.72
C GLY A 4 -20.55 -3.18 -37.74
N GLY A 5 -21.43 -4.12 -38.13
CA GLY A 5 -22.27 -4.86 -37.17
C GLY A 5 -23.27 -4.00 -36.37
N ARG A 6 -23.64 -2.84 -36.91
CA ARG A 6 -24.64 -1.91 -36.36
C ARG A 6 -25.85 -1.81 -37.30
N ASN A 7 -27.03 -1.61 -36.73
CA ASN A 7 -28.27 -1.40 -37.48
C ASN A 7 -28.39 0.06 -37.97
N SER A 8 -29.41 0.35 -38.77
CA SER A 8 -29.69 1.69 -39.32
C SER A 8 -29.98 2.77 -38.26
N LYS A 9 -30.18 2.38 -37.00
CA LYS A 9 -30.35 3.27 -35.84
C LYS A 9 -29.07 3.42 -35.01
N GLY A 10 -27.93 2.91 -35.49
CA GLY A 10 -26.62 2.99 -34.83
C GLY A 10 -26.42 2.01 -33.67
N GLN A 11 -27.40 1.14 -33.37
CA GLN A 11 -27.31 0.15 -32.31
C GLN A 11 -26.61 -1.11 -32.81
N PHE A 12 -25.98 -1.87 -31.92
CA PHE A 12 -25.42 -3.16 -32.29
C PHE A 12 -26.53 -4.11 -32.77
N ALA A 13 -26.27 -4.81 -33.88
CA ALA A 13 -27.21 -5.81 -34.39
C ALA A 13 -27.42 -6.94 -33.37
N LYS A 14 -28.65 -7.49 -33.31
CA LYS A 14 -28.99 -8.62 -32.46
C LYS A 14 -28.07 -9.81 -32.81
N GLY A 15 -27.33 -10.31 -31.82
CA GLY A 15 -26.30 -11.35 -32.01
C GLY A 15 -24.85 -10.85 -32.03
N ASN A 16 -24.62 -9.54 -31.90
CA ASN A 16 -23.26 -9.01 -31.71
C ASN A 16 -22.72 -9.37 -30.32
N ARG A 17 -21.69 -10.23 -30.26
CA ARG A 17 -21.06 -10.70 -29.02
C ARG A 17 -20.15 -9.65 -28.36
N GLY A 18 -20.03 -8.46 -28.95
CA GLY A 18 -19.11 -7.42 -28.51
C GLY A 18 -17.65 -7.78 -28.80
N LYS A 19 -16.73 -6.96 -28.31
CA LYS A 19 -15.29 -7.28 -28.37
C LYS A 19 -14.95 -8.39 -27.37
N ALA A 20 -13.98 -9.24 -27.71
CA ALA A 20 -13.50 -10.29 -26.81
C ALA A 20 -13.03 -9.67 -25.48
N LYS A 21 -13.27 -10.40 -24.36
CA LYS A 21 -12.83 -9.97 -23.03
C LYS A 21 -11.31 -9.74 -23.05
N GLY A 22 -10.87 -8.57 -22.55
CA GLY A 22 -9.46 -8.16 -22.58
C GLY A 22 -9.01 -7.40 -23.83
N THR A 23 -9.89 -7.17 -24.81
CA THR A 23 -9.55 -6.34 -25.98
C THR A 23 -9.25 -4.91 -25.56
N ARG A 24 -8.01 -4.46 -25.74
CA ARG A 24 -7.61 -3.07 -25.50
C ARG A 24 -8.18 -2.13 -26.56
N HIS A 25 -8.53 -0.92 -26.16
CA HIS A 25 -9.02 0.10 -27.08
C HIS A 25 -7.87 0.61 -27.96
N LYS A 26 -8.09 0.78 -29.27
CA LYS A 26 -7.02 1.22 -30.19
C LYS A 26 -6.37 2.53 -29.76
N ALA A 27 -7.17 3.48 -29.23
CA ALA A 27 -6.66 4.74 -28.70
C ALA A 27 -5.73 4.52 -27.50
N THR A 28 -6.04 3.59 -26.60
CA THR A 28 -5.18 3.27 -25.45
C THR A 28 -3.83 2.73 -25.90
N VAL A 29 -3.82 1.81 -26.87
CA VAL A 29 -2.58 1.25 -27.42
C VAL A 29 -1.73 2.33 -28.08
N ALA A 30 -2.35 3.25 -28.83
CA ALA A 30 -1.65 4.37 -29.45
C ALA A 30 -1.08 5.34 -28.39
N CYS A 31 -1.83 5.65 -27.33
CA CYS A 31 -1.35 6.48 -26.23
C CYS A 31 -0.17 5.84 -25.50
N GLU A 32 -0.24 4.54 -25.18
CA GLU A 32 0.84 3.81 -24.53
C GLU A 32 2.12 3.86 -25.39
N ALA A 33 2.00 3.61 -26.69
CA ALA A 33 3.14 3.69 -27.62
C ALA A 33 3.75 5.10 -27.71
N LEU A 34 2.93 6.16 -27.63
CA LEU A 34 3.42 7.54 -27.63
C LEU A 34 4.09 7.94 -26.31
N LEU A 35 3.63 7.40 -25.19
CA LEU A 35 4.15 7.72 -23.85
C LEU A 35 5.41 6.93 -23.50
N ASP A 36 5.64 5.81 -24.17
CA ASP A 36 6.82 4.98 -23.94
C ASP A 36 8.11 5.79 -24.16
N GLY A 37 9.04 5.68 -23.21
CA GLY A 37 10.29 6.45 -23.19
C GLY A 37 10.17 7.98 -23.01
N GLN A 38 8.96 8.56 -22.83
CA GLN A 38 8.81 10.01 -22.72
C GLN A 38 9.00 10.57 -21.30
N VAL A 39 9.31 9.71 -20.32
CA VAL A 39 9.37 10.07 -18.90
C VAL A 39 10.21 11.33 -18.67
N GLU A 40 11.46 11.32 -19.13
CA GLU A 40 12.39 12.45 -18.91
C GLU A 40 11.89 13.74 -19.56
N LYS A 41 11.40 13.68 -20.81
CA LYS A 41 10.92 14.86 -21.55
C LYS A 41 9.68 15.46 -20.90
N LEU A 42 8.72 14.62 -20.48
CA LEU A 42 7.51 15.08 -19.81
C LEU A 42 7.83 15.66 -18.44
N THR A 43 8.73 15.02 -17.68
CA THR A 43 9.18 15.55 -16.38
C THR A 43 9.87 16.90 -16.54
N LYS A 44 10.79 17.05 -17.49
CA LYS A 44 11.44 18.34 -17.77
C LYS A 44 10.42 19.42 -18.14
N LYS A 45 9.48 19.10 -19.03
CA LYS A 45 8.43 20.05 -19.42
C LYS A 45 7.55 20.46 -18.25
N ALA A 46 7.20 19.52 -17.37
CA ALA A 46 6.44 19.82 -16.15
C ALA A 46 7.21 20.76 -15.21
N VAL A 47 8.52 20.56 -15.05
CA VAL A 47 9.38 21.46 -14.27
C VAL A 47 9.41 22.86 -14.89
N ASP A 48 9.62 22.97 -16.20
CA ASP A 48 9.66 24.26 -16.89
C ASP A 48 8.33 25.03 -16.74
N MET A 49 7.20 24.32 -16.87
CA MET A 49 5.86 24.90 -16.67
C MET A 49 5.63 25.32 -15.22
N ALA A 50 6.08 24.53 -14.25
CA ALA A 50 6.00 24.87 -12.84
C ALA A 50 6.79 26.15 -12.54
N LEU A 51 8.02 26.26 -13.04
CA LEU A 51 8.87 27.45 -12.88
C LEU A 51 8.29 28.68 -13.59
N ALA A 52 7.50 28.49 -14.66
CA ALA A 52 6.76 29.55 -15.33
C ALA A 52 5.44 29.94 -14.61
N GLY A 53 5.12 29.32 -13.47
CA GLY A 53 3.96 29.68 -12.64
C GLY A 53 2.69 28.86 -12.91
N ASP A 54 2.77 27.76 -13.65
CA ASP A 54 1.62 26.85 -13.78
C ASP A 54 1.35 26.14 -12.44
N VAL A 55 0.21 26.43 -11.83
CA VAL A 55 -0.18 25.93 -10.51
C VAL A 55 -0.32 24.40 -10.48
N GLN A 56 -0.80 23.78 -11.55
CA GLN A 56 -0.93 22.32 -11.60
C GLN A 56 0.42 21.65 -11.73
N ALA A 57 1.30 22.19 -12.58
CA ALA A 57 2.66 21.70 -12.71
C ALA A 57 3.46 21.88 -11.42
N MET A 58 3.31 23.02 -10.73
CA MET A 58 3.89 23.25 -9.40
C MET A 58 3.40 22.22 -8.39
N ARG A 59 2.09 21.95 -8.33
CA ARG A 59 1.54 20.94 -7.43
C ARG A 59 2.12 19.55 -7.73
N ILE A 60 2.19 19.14 -9.00
CA ILE A 60 2.78 17.85 -9.40
C ILE A 60 4.23 17.75 -8.95
N CYS A 61 5.02 18.83 -9.11
CA CYS A 61 6.42 18.84 -8.69
C CYS A 61 6.54 18.81 -7.15
N MET A 62 5.73 19.59 -6.43
CA MET A 62 5.73 19.62 -4.96
C MET A 62 5.30 18.29 -4.35
N ASP A 63 4.28 17.64 -4.91
CA ASP A 63 3.82 16.30 -4.48
C ASP A 63 4.92 15.23 -4.65
N ARG A 64 5.94 15.48 -5.49
CA ARG A 64 7.11 14.61 -5.66
C ARG A 64 8.32 14.99 -4.80
N ILE A 65 8.54 16.29 -4.59
CA ILE A 65 9.66 16.80 -3.78
C ILE A 65 9.36 16.65 -2.29
N ALA A 66 8.15 17.01 -1.86
CA ALA A 66 7.68 16.97 -0.49
C ALA A 66 6.35 16.19 -0.44
N PRO A 67 6.37 14.88 -0.76
CA PRO A 67 5.16 14.07 -0.72
C PRO A 67 4.56 14.10 0.70
N PRO A 68 3.21 14.03 0.82
CA PRO A 68 2.57 13.84 2.10
C PRO A 68 3.24 12.66 2.83
N ARG A 69 3.73 12.91 4.04
CA ARG A 69 4.44 11.89 4.84
C ARG A 69 3.47 10.75 5.12
N LYS A 70 3.61 9.63 4.40
CA LYS A 70 2.78 8.44 4.58
C LYS A 70 3.27 7.62 5.78
N ASP A 71 4.55 7.24 5.77
CA ASP A 71 5.25 6.58 6.88
C ASP A 71 6.72 6.99 6.83
N ARG A 72 7.38 7.08 8.00
CA ARG A 72 8.83 7.22 8.12
C ARG A 72 9.37 6.08 8.97
N HIS A 73 10.65 5.77 8.78
CA HIS A 73 11.36 4.89 9.69
C HIS A 73 11.27 5.44 11.11
N VAL A 74 10.89 4.57 12.04
CA VAL A 74 10.88 4.86 13.47
C VAL A 74 12.21 4.38 14.05
N ILE A 75 12.93 5.27 14.72
CA ILE A 75 14.13 4.91 15.47
C ILE A 75 13.69 4.73 16.92
N PHE A 76 13.60 3.49 17.35
CA PHE A 76 13.20 3.14 18.70
C PHE A 76 13.97 1.90 19.14
N ASP A 77 14.71 2.03 20.23
CA ASP A 77 15.46 0.93 20.82
C ASP A 77 14.48 0.03 21.60
N MET A 78 13.89 -0.91 20.88
CA MET A 78 13.00 -1.90 21.44
C MET A 78 13.79 -2.84 22.37
N PRO A 79 13.32 -3.10 23.61
CA PRO A 79 13.93 -4.13 24.44
C PRO A 79 13.81 -5.50 23.76
N GLN A 80 14.76 -6.38 24.04
CA GLN A 80 14.76 -7.75 23.52
C GLN A 80 13.50 -8.50 24.00
N ILE A 81 12.86 -9.23 23.10
CA ILE A 81 11.66 -10.03 23.37
C ILE A 81 12.01 -11.48 23.05
N GLU A 82 12.13 -12.30 24.08
CA GLU A 82 12.38 -13.74 23.94
C GLU A 82 11.10 -14.55 24.15
N GLY A 83 10.14 -14.02 24.91
CA GLY A 83 8.86 -14.67 25.12
C GLY A 83 7.74 -13.73 25.57
N ALA A 84 6.57 -14.32 25.83
CA ALA A 84 5.35 -13.59 26.22
C ALA A 84 5.50 -12.74 27.49
N HIS A 85 6.46 -13.07 28.35
CA HIS A 85 6.72 -12.39 29.62
C HIS A 85 7.44 -11.04 29.46
N ASP A 86 8.09 -10.81 28.31
CA ASP A 86 8.81 -9.56 28.02
C ASP A 86 7.89 -8.45 27.52
N HIS A 87 6.69 -8.80 27.04
CA HIS A 87 5.74 -7.87 26.41
C HIS A 87 5.32 -6.70 27.31
N PRO A 88 5.09 -6.86 28.63
CA PRO A 88 4.78 -5.72 29.50
C PRO A 88 5.91 -4.68 29.55
N ALA A 89 7.18 -5.12 29.63
CA ALA A 89 8.34 -4.23 29.65
C ALA A 89 8.51 -3.50 28.30
N ALA A 90 8.35 -4.25 27.21
CA ALA A 90 8.29 -3.71 25.85
C ALA A 90 7.20 -2.63 25.71
N LEU A 91 5.97 -2.90 26.15
CA LEU A 91 4.87 -1.94 26.06
C LEU A 91 5.14 -0.69 26.93
N ALA A 92 5.68 -0.86 28.12
CA ALA A 92 6.06 0.26 28.99
C ALA A 92 7.13 1.16 28.31
N SER A 93 8.13 0.57 27.66
CA SER A 93 9.16 1.33 26.95
C SER A 93 8.58 2.18 25.80
N ILE A 94 7.59 1.64 25.07
CA ILE A 94 6.86 2.38 24.02
C ILE A 94 6.10 3.55 24.64
N MET A 95 5.37 3.32 25.75
CA MET A 95 4.62 4.37 26.44
C MET A 95 5.54 5.50 26.94
N THR A 96 6.69 5.16 27.50
CA THR A 96 7.70 6.15 27.92
C THR A 96 8.22 6.96 26.75
N ALA A 97 8.52 6.32 25.61
CA ALA A 97 9.01 7.03 24.43
C ALA A 97 7.95 7.94 23.80
N VAL A 98 6.67 7.56 23.84
CA VAL A 98 5.56 8.43 23.43
C VAL A 98 5.43 9.62 24.39
N ALA A 99 5.43 9.38 25.69
CA ALA A 99 5.34 10.44 26.69
C ALA A 99 6.52 11.42 26.64
N GLY A 100 7.71 10.91 26.32
CA GLY A 100 8.93 11.71 26.12
C GLY A 100 9.04 12.41 24.77
N GLY A 101 8.10 12.17 23.84
CA GLY A 101 8.10 12.78 22.50
C GLY A 101 9.10 12.19 21.52
N ALA A 102 9.79 11.09 21.87
CA ALA A 102 10.64 10.34 20.94
C ALA A 102 9.82 9.58 19.90
N LEU A 103 8.61 9.17 20.28
CA LEU A 103 7.60 8.60 19.40
C LEU A 103 6.35 9.50 19.37
N THR A 104 5.71 9.57 18.22
CA THR A 104 4.34 10.07 18.14
C THR A 104 3.35 9.05 18.69
N PRO A 105 2.15 9.46 19.12
CA PRO A 105 1.09 8.52 19.52
C PRO A 105 0.73 7.51 18.43
N ALA A 106 0.76 7.93 17.15
CA ALA A 106 0.48 7.05 16.02
C ALA A 106 1.56 5.96 15.84
N GLU A 107 2.84 6.33 15.96
CA GLU A 107 3.95 5.37 15.91
C GLU A 107 3.91 4.41 17.11
N GLY A 108 3.63 4.92 18.32
CA GLY A 108 3.47 4.09 19.50
C GLY A 108 2.32 3.09 19.38
N GLN A 109 1.19 3.52 18.81
CA GLN A 109 0.06 2.63 18.54
C GLN A 109 0.41 1.55 17.51
N ALA A 110 1.14 1.90 16.45
CA ALA A 110 1.58 0.94 15.44
C ALA A 110 2.52 -0.12 16.05
N LEU A 111 3.50 0.29 16.86
CA LEU A 111 4.41 -0.62 17.56
C LEU A 111 3.68 -1.52 18.56
N ALA A 112 2.75 -0.96 19.35
CA ALA A 112 1.94 -1.73 20.29
C ALA A 112 1.06 -2.77 19.59
N ALA A 113 0.53 -2.46 18.39
CA ALA A 113 -0.24 -3.40 17.59
C ALA A 113 0.64 -4.56 17.09
N MET A 114 1.86 -4.29 16.62
CA MET A 114 2.82 -5.33 16.22
C MET A 114 3.20 -6.23 17.40
N LEU A 115 3.42 -5.63 18.58
CA LEU A 115 3.73 -6.35 19.82
C LEU A 115 2.58 -7.27 20.24
N ALA A 116 1.32 -6.81 20.11
CA ALA A 116 0.15 -7.61 20.41
C ALA A 116 0.01 -8.80 19.45
N GLU A 117 0.33 -8.62 18.17
CA GLU A 117 0.28 -9.71 17.19
C GLU A 117 1.37 -10.75 17.45
N HIS A 118 2.58 -10.31 17.78
CA HIS A 118 3.66 -11.20 18.20
C HIS A 118 3.28 -12.02 19.44
N ARG A 119 2.63 -11.39 20.43
CA ARG A 119 2.15 -12.08 21.63
C ARG A 119 1.18 -13.21 21.30
N LYS A 120 0.18 -12.95 20.45
CA LYS A 120 -0.82 -13.95 20.05
C LYS A 120 -0.18 -15.14 19.34
N ALA A 121 0.83 -14.90 18.50
CA ALA A 121 1.55 -15.95 17.82
C ALA A 121 2.27 -16.88 18.81
N ILE A 122 2.95 -16.31 19.83
CA ILE A 122 3.59 -17.10 20.89
C ILE A 122 2.56 -17.89 21.70
N GLU A 123 1.49 -17.23 22.14
CA GLU A 123 0.45 -17.88 22.94
C GLU A 123 -0.21 -19.04 22.17
N THR A 124 -0.46 -18.86 20.87
CA THR A 124 -1.05 -19.89 20.01
C THR A 124 -0.11 -21.09 19.88
N ALA A 125 1.19 -20.85 19.65
CA ALA A 125 2.19 -21.92 19.56
C ALA A 125 2.36 -22.67 20.90
N ASP A 126 2.36 -21.97 22.04
CA ASP A 126 2.46 -22.59 23.36
C ASP A 126 1.22 -23.45 23.68
N ILE A 127 0.02 -22.92 23.39
CA ILE A 127 -1.24 -23.64 23.61
C ILE A 127 -1.30 -24.90 22.73
N GLU A 128 -0.92 -24.83 21.46
CA GLU A 128 -0.88 -25.97 20.55
C GLU A 128 0.07 -27.07 21.07
N SER A 129 1.28 -26.69 21.49
CA SER A 129 2.27 -27.61 22.06
C SER A 129 1.73 -28.32 23.32
N ARG A 130 1.12 -27.56 24.23
CA ARG A 130 0.55 -28.09 25.47
C ARG A 130 -0.66 -28.98 25.22
N LEU A 131 -1.50 -28.65 24.23
CA LEU A 131 -2.64 -29.47 23.84
C LEU A 131 -2.17 -30.80 23.26
N ALA A 132 -1.20 -30.79 22.35
CA ALA A 132 -0.64 -32.01 21.77
C ALA A 132 -0.02 -32.94 22.85
N ALA A 133 0.66 -32.38 23.84
CA ALA A 133 1.22 -33.16 24.96
C ALA A 133 0.12 -33.78 25.86
N LEU A 134 -0.99 -33.05 26.08
CA LEU A 134 -2.14 -33.58 26.81
C LEU A 134 -2.86 -34.67 26.03
N GLU A 135 -3.08 -34.48 24.73
CA GLU A 135 -3.69 -35.47 23.84
C GLU A 135 -2.84 -36.74 23.73
N ALA A 136 -1.51 -36.62 23.68
CA ALA A 136 -0.61 -37.77 23.65
C ALA A 136 -0.53 -38.55 24.98
N SER A 137 -0.89 -37.92 26.11
CA SER A 137 -0.87 -38.56 27.44
C SER A 137 -2.22 -39.15 27.85
N HIS A 138 -3.31 -38.71 27.22
CA HIS A 138 -4.68 -39.09 27.59
C HIS A 138 -5.51 -39.67 26.43
N GLY A 139 -4.91 -39.82 25.23
CA GLY A 139 -5.46 -40.54 24.09
C GLY A 139 -4.83 -41.92 23.92
#